data_AF-A0A3D3IZQ9-F1
#
_entry.id   AF-A0A3D3IZQ9-F1
#
_cell.length_a   1.000
_cell.length_b   1.000
_cell.length_c   1.000
_cell.angle_alpha   90.00
_cell.angle_beta   90.00
_cell.angle_gamma   90.00
#
_symmetry.space_group_name_H-M   'P 1'
#
loop_
_entity.id
_entity.type
_entity.pdbx_description
1 polymer ?
#
loop_
_entity_poly.entity_id
_entity_poly.type
_entity_poly.pdbx_seq_one_letter_code
_entity_poly.pdbx_strand_id
1 'polypeptide(L)'
;MKIGIIGAGNIAGTMATTLQQLKGTECYAIASRDVARARAFADKYGFEKAYGSYSDMLSDPYVELVYIATPHSHHYDHIKMSLNHGKHVLCEKAFCANAAQAEEVLYMAEERGLLLAEAMWTRYMPMRGLINKVLKSGIIGNPTSLSANLGYPLITKSRLVRPELAGGALLDLGVYVLNFASMVFGDGIDSIAANCVKLDSGVDAQENIMLTYRDGKMASLYATMLAQTDRRGLINGTNGYIEIENINNYEMVRVFNLERKIVAEYTAPTQITGYEYEVQSVMRAIREGKIECPEMPHAQILRMMQLMDSIRSAWGIEYPFERDNTTMVTSSEDGVRRIKKIKKQKSVVRKISEKSVSDTEYENTVKPKQKNAKDAREMLPESPHKGITDKLPHEIDFASADKNASDDEQIIEAELKKHEQVLNMERERVELLEKRQAEEKLRLEAEEAEKKRIEEERRKQSLKKEKSPTEKLFDLGSELSAFENRPPGSVTERIRGLSVEDDPRVTPGSVTEKLQRLDIPDDQADPAFQRRKGAPSANVKSWNATDKKQG
;
A
#
# COMPACT_ATOMS: atom_id res chain seq x y z
N MET A 1 3.89 28.22 9.25
CA MET A 1 4.51 27.31 8.27
C MET A 1 4.18 27.84 6.89
N LYS A 2 5.21 28.21 6.15
CA LYS A 2 5.14 28.78 4.80
C LYS A 2 5.04 27.68 3.77
N ILE A 3 3.92 27.66 3.07
CA ILE A 3 3.58 26.59 2.13
C ILE A 3 3.72 27.09 0.70
N GLY A 4 4.46 26.32 -0.10
CA GLY A 4 4.54 26.44 -1.54
C GLY A 4 3.56 25.49 -2.23
N ILE A 5 2.92 25.89 -3.32
CA ILE A 5 2.12 24.99 -4.16
C ILE A 5 2.76 24.84 -5.54
N ILE A 6 2.94 23.59 -5.98
CA ILE A 6 3.29 23.25 -7.36
C ILE A 6 2.02 22.90 -8.12
N GLY A 7 1.69 23.71 -9.14
CA GLY A 7 0.51 23.52 -10.00
C GLY A 7 -0.67 24.39 -9.59
N ALA A 8 -1.19 25.18 -10.54
CA ALA A 8 -2.31 26.10 -10.32
C ALA A 8 -3.66 25.53 -10.83
N GLY A 9 -3.94 24.26 -10.51
CA GLY A 9 -5.16 23.56 -10.91
C GLY A 9 -6.33 23.76 -9.94
N ASN A 10 -7.47 23.10 -10.21
CA ASN A 10 -8.65 23.21 -9.35
C ASN A 10 -8.39 22.71 -7.92
N ILE A 11 -7.69 21.58 -7.77
CA ILE A 11 -7.39 21.02 -6.45
C ILE A 11 -6.44 21.93 -5.65
N ALA A 12 -5.48 22.57 -6.31
CA ALA A 12 -4.67 23.62 -5.71
C ALA A 12 -5.53 24.76 -5.17
N GLY A 13 -6.59 25.14 -5.88
CA GLY A 13 -7.55 26.15 -5.41
C GLY A 13 -8.28 25.72 -4.13
N THR A 14 -8.71 24.46 -4.03
CA THR A 14 -9.29 23.90 -2.80
C THR A 14 -8.28 23.92 -1.65
N MET A 15 -7.05 23.49 -1.90
CA MET A 15 -5.99 23.53 -0.90
C MET A 15 -5.70 24.98 -0.47
N ALA A 16 -5.58 25.91 -1.41
CA ALA A 16 -5.39 27.33 -1.11
C ALA A 16 -6.50 27.91 -0.22
N THR A 17 -7.77 27.62 -0.52
CA THR A 17 -8.90 28.01 0.35
C THR A 17 -8.80 27.41 1.75
N THR A 18 -8.26 26.20 1.86
CA THR A 18 -7.98 25.54 3.15
C THR A 18 -6.90 26.28 3.92
N LEU A 19 -5.76 26.56 3.27
CA LEU A 19 -4.60 27.21 3.88
C LEU A 19 -4.89 28.66 4.32
N GLN A 20 -5.75 29.38 3.59
CA GLN A 20 -6.17 30.74 3.96
C GLN A 20 -6.92 30.80 5.31
N GLN A 21 -7.65 29.73 5.65
CA GLN A 21 -8.50 29.68 6.84
C GLN A 21 -7.87 28.87 7.98
N LEU A 22 -6.92 27.99 7.67
CA LEU A 22 -6.23 27.16 8.64
C LEU A 22 -5.20 27.99 9.42
N LYS A 23 -5.25 27.92 10.76
CA LYS A 23 -4.29 28.60 11.62
C LYS A 23 -2.91 27.95 11.54
N GLY A 24 -1.86 28.77 11.53
CA GLY A 24 -0.47 28.30 11.52
C GLY A 24 0.09 27.99 10.13
N THR A 25 -0.69 28.20 9.08
CA THR A 25 -0.27 28.12 7.68
C THR A 25 -0.21 29.49 7.03
N GLU A 26 0.71 29.65 6.09
CA GLU A 26 0.85 30.86 5.27
C GLU A 26 0.84 30.42 3.80
N CYS A 27 -0.08 30.98 3.00
CA CYS A 27 -0.05 30.88 1.54
C CYS A 27 1.16 31.68 1.02
N TYR A 28 2.33 31.05 0.98
CA TYR A 28 3.57 31.76 0.76
C TYR A 28 3.93 31.85 -0.73
N ALA A 29 4.03 30.70 -1.40
CA ALA A 29 4.43 30.66 -2.80
C ALA A 29 3.51 29.78 -3.67
N ILE A 30 3.30 30.19 -4.91
CA ILE A 30 2.66 29.36 -5.95
C ILE A 30 3.57 29.33 -7.18
N ALA A 31 3.74 28.15 -7.77
CA ALA A 31 4.47 27.99 -9.00
C ALA A 31 3.64 27.30 -10.09
N SER A 32 3.81 27.78 -11.32
CA SER A 32 3.25 27.21 -12.54
C SER A 32 4.28 27.38 -13.65
N ARG A 33 4.28 26.49 -14.65
CA ARG A 33 5.09 26.62 -15.89
C ARG A 33 4.78 27.88 -16.71
N ASP A 34 3.72 28.60 -16.32
CA ASP A 34 3.27 29.85 -16.89
C ASP A 34 3.11 30.85 -15.75
N VAL A 35 3.96 31.87 -15.76
CA VAL A 35 4.01 32.89 -14.72
C VAL A 35 2.72 33.70 -14.63
N ALA A 36 2.00 33.92 -15.74
CA ALA A 36 0.75 34.66 -15.72
C ALA A 36 -0.33 33.88 -14.94
N ARG A 37 -0.38 32.56 -15.14
CA ARG A 37 -1.26 31.68 -14.34
C ARG A 37 -0.86 31.63 -12.87
N ALA A 38 0.43 31.60 -12.55
CA ALA A 38 0.88 31.66 -11.16
C ALA A 38 0.47 32.97 -10.48
N ARG A 39 0.67 34.12 -11.15
CA ARG A 39 0.26 35.43 -10.65
C ARG A 39 -1.25 35.54 -10.44
N ALA A 40 -2.04 35.15 -11.44
CA ALA A 40 -3.50 35.16 -11.32
C ALA A 40 -3.99 34.27 -10.17
N PHE A 41 -3.33 33.13 -9.93
CA PHE A 41 -3.64 32.28 -8.80
C PHE A 41 -3.24 32.94 -7.46
N ALA A 42 -2.06 33.55 -7.39
CA ALA A 42 -1.59 34.27 -6.22
C ALA A 42 -2.52 35.42 -5.84
N ASP A 43 -2.93 36.23 -6.81
CA ASP A 43 -3.85 37.35 -6.61
C ASP A 43 -5.21 36.85 -6.08
N LYS A 44 -5.73 35.75 -6.64
CA LYS A 44 -7.03 35.19 -6.25
C LYS A 44 -7.01 34.62 -4.83
N TYR A 45 -5.93 33.94 -4.43
CA TYR A 45 -5.86 33.20 -3.17
C TYR A 45 -4.90 33.83 -2.15
N GLY A 46 -4.39 35.03 -2.40
CA GLY A 46 -3.53 35.78 -1.50
C GLY A 46 -2.18 35.11 -1.22
N PHE A 47 -1.50 34.60 -2.25
CA PHE A 47 -0.12 34.13 -2.10
C PHE A 47 0.87 35.31 -2.17
N GLU A 48 1.88 35.32 -1.30
CA GLU A 48 2.91 36.37 -1.27
C GLU A 48 3.77 36.37 -2.54
N LYS A 49 4.11 35.18 -3.06
CA LYS A 49 4.99 35.03 -4.22
C LYS A 49 4.41 34.13 -5.31
N ALA A 50 4.68 34.50 -6.56
CA ALA A 50 4.29 33.75 -7.74
C ALA A 50 5.50 33.50 -8.65
N TYR A 51 5.74 32.23 -9.00
CA TYR A 51 6.88 31.79 -9.78
C TYR A 51 6.47 31.17 -11.12
N GLY A 52 7.23 31.48 -12.18
CA GLY A 52 7.07 30.88 -13.52
C GLY A 52 7.79 29.53 -13.71
N SER A 53 8.54 29.10 -12.69
CA SER A 53 9.37 27.90 -12.67
C SER A 53 9.21 27.22 -11.32
N TYR A 54 9.09 25.90 -11.33
CA TYR A 54 9.03 25.11 -10.09
C TYR A 54 10.38 25.15 -9.35
N SER A 55 11.50 25.09 -10.08
CA SER A 55 12.84 25.15 -9.48
C SER A 55 13.10 26.49 -8.78
N ASP A 56 12.60 27.59 -9.34
CA ASP A 56 12.79 28.93 -8.76
C ASP A 56 12.06 29.04 -7.42
N MET A 57 10.83 28.54 -7.34
CA MET A 57 10.09 28.47 -6.08
C MET A 57 10.77 27.56 -5.06
N LEU A 58 11.26 26.40 -5.50
CA LEU A 58 11.93 25.44 -4.60
C LEU A 58 13.28 25.95 -4.10
N SER A 59 13.93 26.85 -4.84
CA SER A 59 15.15 27.53 -4.40
C SER A 59 14.90 28.61 -3.36
N ASP A 60 13.64 29.01 -3.13
CA ASP A 60 13.29 29.99 -2.10
C ASP A 60 13.49 29.37 -0.70
N PRO A 61 14.40 29.91 0.14
CA PRO A 61 14.69 29.34 1.45
C PRO A 61 13.50 29.42 2.42
N TYR A 62 12.52 30.29 2.15
CA TYR A 62 11.35 30.45 3.01
C TYR A 62 10.22 29.46 2.74
N VAL A 63 10.25 28.71 1.61
CA VAL A 63 9.31 27.62 1.39
C VAL A 63 9.70 26.44 2.29
N GLU A 64 8.84 26.06 3.23
CA GLU A 64 9.11 24.96 4.18
C GLU A 64 8.48 23.64 3.73
N LEU A 65 7.21 23.71 3.31
CA LEU A 65 6.41 22.58 2.84
C LEU A 65 5.90 22.86 1.43
N VAL A 66 5.97 21.86 0.56
CA VAL A 66 5.48 21.93 -0.82
C VAL A 66 4.27 21.01 -0.96
N TYR A 67 3.15 21.58 -1.39
CA TYR A 67 1.98 20.83 -1.82
C TYR A 67 2.01 20.65 -3.34
N ILE A 68 2.01 19.39 -3.80
CA ILE A 68 2.10 19.04 -5.22
C ILE A 68 0.69 18.72 -5.74
N ALA A 69 0.19 19.55 -6.65
CA ALA A 69 -1.18 19.54 -7.16
C ALA A 69 -1.26 19.29 -8.69
N THR A 70 -0.26 18.58 -9.22
CA THR A 70 -0.11 18.35 -10.67
C THR A 70 -0.81 17.06 -11.11
N PRO A 71 -0.89 16.76 -12.42
CA PRO A 71 -1.34 15.43 -12.87
C PRO A 71 -0.47 14.29 -12.33
N HIS A 72 -1.04 13.09 -12.20
CA HIS A 72 -0.41 11.90 -11.58
C HIS A 72 0.98 11.59 -12.19
N SER A 73 1.09 11.64 -13.52
CA SER A 73 2.34 11.45 -14.27
C SER A 73 3.51 12.33 -13.83
N HIS A 74 3.25 13.49 -13.22
CA HIS A 74 4.28 14.45 -12.84
C HIS A 74 4.62 14.40 -11.35
N HIS A 75 3.90 13.64 -10.53
CA HIS A 75 4.12 13.60 -9.09
C HIS A 75 5.55 13.16 -8.75
N TYR A 76 6.01 12.06 -9.34
CA TYR A 76 7.35 11.52 -9.13
C TYR A 76 8.46 12.58 -9.32
N ASP A 77 8.46 13.26 -10.47
CA ASP A 77 9.48 14.28 -10.78
C ASP A 77 9.39 15.48 -9.84
N HIS A 78 8.17 15.93 -9.51
CA HIS A 78 7.98 17.06 -8.61
C HIS A 78 8.33 16.75 -7.16
N ILE A 79 8.07 15.52 -6.69
CA ILE A 79 8.51 15.06 -5.37
C ILE A 79 10.03 15.06 -5.33
N LYS A 80 10.66 14.37 -6.29
CA LYS A 80 12.13 14.26 -6.38
C LYS A 80 12.81 15.62 -6.45
N MET A 81 12.28 16.53 -7.26
CA MET A 81 12.77 17.90 -7.35
C MET A 81 12.63 18.66 -6.01
N SER A 82 11.50 18.52 -5.32
CA SER A 82 11.25 19.19 -4.03
C SER A 82 12.19 18.66 -2.93
N LEU A 83 12.35 17.35 -2.84
CA LEU A 83 13.28 16.70 -1.90
C LEU A 83 14.74 17.09 -2.17
N ASN A 84 15.15 17.20 -3.43
CA ASN A 84 16.50 17.68 -3.80
C ASN A 84 16.77 19.11 -3.33
N HIS A 85 15.73 19.95 -3.20
CA HIS A 85 15.82 21.30 -2.66
C HIS A 85 15.61 21.37 -1.14
N GLY A 86 15.61 20.21 -0.46
CA GLY A 86 15.48 20.18 1.00
C GLY A 86 14.07 20.48 1.52
N LYS A 87 13.02 20.30 0.71
CA LYS A 87 11.65 20.68 1.08
C LYS A 87 10.86 19.49 1.58
N HIS A 88 10.04 19.71 2.61
CA HIS A 88 8.98 18.75 2.97
C HIS A 88 7.91 18.72 1.88
N VAL A 89 7.24 17.57 1.71
CA VAL A 89 6.31 17.36 0.61
C VAL A 89 5.01 16.72 1.09
N LEU A 90 3.88 17.32 0.69
CA LEU A 90 2.55 16.71 0.68
C LEU A 90 2.12 16.57 -0.78
N CYS A 91 2.06 15.35 -1.30
CA CYS A 91 1.75 15.11 -2.71
C CYS A 91 0.32 14.61 -2.91
N GLU A 92 -0.40 15.16 -3.89
CA GLU A 92 -1.72 14.67 -4.28
C GLU A 92 -1.76 13.18 -4.62
N LYS A 93 -2.96 12.61 -4.50
CA LYS A 93 -3.25 11.23 -4.85
C LYS A 93 -3.63 11.08 -6.34
N ALA A 94 -3.45 9.91 -6.96
CA ALA A 94 -2.63 8.80 -6.48
C ALA A 94 -1.17 9.24 -6.37
N PHE A 95 -0.45 8.75 -5.35
CA PHE A 95 0.86 9.27 -4.97
C PHE A 95 1.87 9.38 -6.12
N CYS A 96 1.95 8.37 -6.97
CA CYS A 96 2.76 8.31 -8.19
C CYS A 96 2.00 7.53 -9.27
N ALA A 97 2.59 7.31 -10.45
CA ALA A 97 1.95 6.50 -11.48
C ALA A 97 2.04 4.99 -11.23
N ASN A 98 3.08 4.54 -10.50
CA ASN A 98 3.32 3.15 -10.13
C ASN A 98 4.13 3.03 -8.83
N ALA A 99 4.27 1.80 -8.32
CA ALA A 99 4.98 1.49 -7.09
C ALA A 99 6.49 1.72 -7.17
N ALA A 100 7.13 1.48 -8.31
CA ALA A 100 8.56 1.67 -8.48
C ALA A 100 8.96 3.15 -8.31
N GLN A 101 8.17 4.07 -8.89
CA GLN A 101 8.33 5.51 -8.67
C GLN A 101 8.14 5.89 -7.21
N ALA A 102 7.09 5.36 -6.56
CA ALA A 102 6.81 5.64 -5.16
C ALA A 102 7.95 5.16 -4.24
N GLU A 103 8.44 3.93 -4.43
CA GLU A 103 9.54 3.36 -3.65
C GLU A 103 10.80 4.24 -3.70
N GLU A 104 11.19 4.71 -4.90
CA GLU A 104 12.37 5.55 -5.05
C GLU A 104 12.26 6.88 -4.28
N VAL A 105 11.12 7.58 -4.38
CA VAL A 105 10.97 8.88 -3.71
C VAL A 105 10.73 8.77 -2.21
N LEU A 106 10.11 7.68 -1.74
CA LEU A 106 9.97 7.39 -0.31
C LEU A 106 11.34 7.12 0.31
N TYR A 107 12.16 6.29 -0.35
CA TYR A 107 13.56 6.07 0.03
C TYR A 107 14.34 7.38 0.06
N MET A 108 14.21 8.22 -0.96
CA MET A 108 14.89 9.50 -1.03
C MET A 108 14.49 10.46 0.12
N ALA A 109 13.23 10.43 0.55
CA ALA A 109 12.75 11.23 1.67
C ALA A 109 13.35 10.77 3.01
N GLU A 110 13.43 9.44 3.21
CA GLU A 110 14.11 8.84 4.37
C GLU A 110 15.59 9.24 4.43
N GLU A 111 16.32 9.09 3.33
CA GLU A 111 17.74 9.45 3.22
C GLU A 111 18.03 10.93 3.57
N ARG A 112 17.06 11.80 3.29
CA ARG A 112 17.18 13.24 3.50
C ARG A 112 16.60 13.71 4.83
N GLY A 113 15.96 12.82 5.59
CA GLY A 113 15.25 13.18 6.82
C GLY A 113 14.11 14.17 6.59
N LEU A 114 13.48 14.13 5.42
CA LEU A 114 12.40 15.05 5.05
C LEU A 114 11.06 14.34 5.13
N LEU A 115 10.06 15.02 5.68
CA LEU A 115 8.68 14.58 5.58
C LEU A 115 8.22 14.48 4.11
N LEU A 116 7.72 13.29 3.75
CA LEU A 116 6.98 13.03 2.51
C LEU A 116 5.68 12.32 2.85
N ALA A 117 4.55 12.88 2.41
CA ALA A 117 3.22 12.33 2.68
C ALA A 117 2.36 12.29 1.41
N GLU A 118 1.50 11.28 1.30
CA GLU A 118 0.41 11.24 0.32
C GLU A 118 -0.82 11.97 0.88
N ALA A 119 -1.42 12.84 0.07
CA ALA A 119 -2.67 13.55 0.33
C ALA A 119 -3.89 12.64 0.10
N MET A 120 -3.90 11.49 0.77
CA MET A 120 -5.07 10.63 0.85
C MET A 120 -6.00 11.12 1.97
N TRP A 121 -6.55 12.31 1.80
CA TRP A 121 -7.26 13.09 2.82
C TRP A 121 -8.27 12.32 3.69
N THR A 122 -8.98 11.31 3.13
CA THR A 122 -9.93 10.46 3.85
C THR A 122 -9.30 9.68 5.01
N ARG A 123 -8.00 9.40 4.96
CA ARG A 123 -7.25 8.76 6.06
C ARG A 123 -7.01 9.68 7.25
N TYR A 124 -6.94 10.99 7.00
CA TYR A 124 -6.63 12.00 8.01
C TYR A 124 -7.89 12.53 8.71
N MET A 125 -9.07 12.31 8.12
CA MET A 125 -10.34 12.78 8.67
C MET A 125 -10.63 12.21 10.08
N PRO A 126 -11.16 13.01 11.02
CA PRO A 126 -11.58 12.50 12.34
C PRO A 126 -12.59 11.35 12.27
N MET A 127 -13.43 11.35 11.23
CA MET A 127 -14.43 10.32 10.96
C MET A 127 -13.80 8.94 10.73
N ARG A 128 -12.56 8.86 10.25
CA ARG A 128 -11.80 7.62 10.19
C ARG A 128 -11.61 7.00 11.58
N GLY A 129 -11.21 7.81 12.54
CA GLY A 129 -11.07 7.40 13.94
C GLY A 129 -12.40 6.97 14.57
N LEU A 130 -13.49 7.66 14.22
CA LEU A 130 -14.84 7.29 14.64
C LEU A 130 -15.27 5.93 14.07
N ILE A 131 -15.13 5.70 12.77
CA ILE A 131 -15.48 4.42 12.13
C ILE A 131 -14.74 3.27 12.83
N ASN A 132 -13.45 3.45 13.14
CA ASN A 132 -12.68 2.49 13.93
C ASN A 132 -13.27 2.22 15.32
N LYS A 133 -13.73 3.26 16.03
CA LYS A 133 -14.37 3.10 17.35
C LYS A 133 -15.69 2.35 17.24
N VAL A 134 -16.50 2.65 16.22
CA VAL A 134 -17.79 1.98 15.98
C VAL A 134 -17.58 0.50 15.62
N LEU A 135 -16.59 0.18 14.78
CA LEU A 135 -16.26 -1.21 14.48
C LEU A 135 -15.76 -1.96 15.72
N LYS A 136 -14.88 -1.33 16.51
CA LYS A 136 -14.32 -1.92 17.74
C LYS A 136 -15.35 -2.11 18.85
N SER A 137 -16.45 -1.35 18.87
CA SER A 137 -17.50 -1.54 19.86
C SER A 137 -18.28 -2.84 19.69
N GLY A 138 -18.18 -3.48 18.51
CA GLY A 138 -18.92 -4.71 18.20
C GLY A 138 -20.41 -4.47 17.95
N ILE A 139 -20.85 -3.22 17.74
CA ILE A 139 -22.27 -2.89 17.57
C ILE A 139 -22.93 -3.61 16.38
N ILE A 140 -22.16 -3.93 15.33
CA ILE A 140 -22.60 -4.75 14.19
C ILE A 140 -22.17 -6.22 14.28
N GLY A 141 -21.65 -6.67 15.43
CA GLY A 141 -21.05 -7.99 15.58
C GLY A 141 -19.73 -8.11 14.80
N ASN A 142 -19.47 -9.27 14.22
CA ASN A 142 -18.25 -9.51 13.43
C ASN A 142 -18.42 -8.99 12.01
N PRO A 143 -17.59 -8.04 11.52
CA PRO A 143 -17.62 -7.63 10.12
C PRO A 143 -17.27 -8.81 9.20
N THR A 144 -18.07 -9.03 8.15
CA THR A 144 -17.92 -10.15 7.21
C THR A 144 -17.65 -9.68 5.78
N SER A 145 -18.25 -8.57 5.38
CA SER A 145 -18.05 -8.00 4.05
C SER A 145 -18.22 -6.51 4.02
N LEU A 146 -17.71 -5.87 2.97
CA LEU A 146 -17.99 -4.47 2.69
C LEU A 146 -18.27 -4.25 1.20
N SER A 147 -19.00 -3.19 0.90
CA SER A 147 -19.08 -2.65 -0.45
C SER A 147 -18.80 -1.16 -0.44
N ALA A 148 -18.21 -0.64 -1.51
CA ALA A 148 -18.02 0.79 -1.68
C ALA A 148 -18.03 1.15 -3.15
N ASN A 149 -18.53 2.34 -3.45
CA ASN A 149 -18.48 2.85 -4.80
C ASN A 149 -18.07 4.32 -4.87
N LEU A 150 -17.47 4.71 -6.00
CA LEU A 150 -17.21 6.11 -6.31
C LEU A 150 -17.28 6.37 -7.80
N GLY A 151 -18.19 7.24 -8.22
CA GLY A 151 -18.27 7.62 -9.62
C GLY A 151 -18.76 9.03 -9.87
N TYR A 152 -18.20 9.61 -10.92
CA TYR A 152 -18.52 10.93 -11.44
C TYR A 152 -18.42 10.93 -12.97
N PRO A 153 -19.20 11.75 -13.71
CA PRO A 153 -19.09 11.89 -15.16
C PRO A 153 -17.88 12.77 -15.53
N LEU A 154 -16.70 12.18 -15.63
CA LEU A 154 -15.43 12.89 -15.78
C LEU A 154 -14.71 12.70 -17.13
N ILE A 155 -15.35 12.06 -18.12
CA ILE A 155 -14.73 11.83 -19.45
C ILE A 155 -14.30 13.14 -20.14
N THR A 156 -14.91 14.28 -19.79
CA THR A 156 -14.56 15.60 -20.33
C THR A 156 -13.27 16.16 -19.72
N LYS A 157 -12.74 15.55 -18.66
CA LYS A 157 -11.50 15.96 -18.01
C LYS A 157 -10.32 15.35 -18.76
N SER A 158 -9.68 16.18 -19.58
CA SER A 158 -8.54 15.80 -20.43
C SER A 158 -7.39 15.08 -19.69
N ARG A 159 -7.16 15.37 -18.38
CA ARG A 159 -6.13 14.65 -17.60
C ARG A 159 -6.46 13.17 -17.33
N LEU A 160 -7.74 12.80 -17.34
CA LEU A 160 -8.19 11.45 -16.99
C LEU A 160 -8.29 10.52 -18.18
N VAL A 161 -8.51 11.05 -19.38
CA VAL A 161 -8.66 10.26 -20.60
C VAL A 161 -7.35 10.08 -21.37
N ARG A 162 -6.26 10.73 -20.92
CA ARG A 162 -4.95 10.71 -21.58
C ARG A 162 -3.98 9.75 -20.87
N PRO A 163 -3.50 8.69 -21.54
CA PRO A 163 -2.58 7.72 -20.94
C PRO A 163 -1.21 8.32 -20.60
N GLU A 164 -0.72 9.30 -21.36
CA GLU A 164 0.54 10.01 -21.08
C GLU A 164 0.51 10.82 -19.77
N LEU A 165 -0.69 11.07 -19.22
CA LEU A 165 -0.85 11.76 -17.94
C LEU A 165 -1.12 10.81 -16.76
N ALA A 166 -1.03 9.49 -16.97
CA ALA A 166 -1.50 8.48 -16.03
C ALA A 166 -2.99 8.68 -15.66
N GLY A 167 -3.80 8.88 -16.71
CA GLY A 167 -5.26 8.87 -16.60
C GLY A 167 -5.81 7.48 -16.27
N GLY A 168 -7.13 7.41 -16.11
CA GLY A 168 -7.84 6.22 -15.65
C GLY A 168 -8.71 6.48 -14.43
N ALA A 169 -9.75 5.66 -14.26
CA ALA A 169 -10.62 5.68 -13.09
C ALA A 169 -9.92 5.08 -11.87
N LEU A 170 -9.01 4.10 -12.03
CA LEU A 170 -8.33 3.44 -10.93
C LEU A 170 -7.51 4.42 -10.09
N LEU A 171 -6.58 5.16 -10.71
CA LEU A 171 -5.72 6.10 -9.99
C LEU A 171 -6.49 7.34 -9.49
N ASP A 172 -7.61 7.70 -10.11
CA ASP A 172 -8.37 8.90 -9.72
C ASP A 172 -9.48 8.59 -8.69
N LEU A 173 -10.22 7.51 -8.88
CA LEU A 173 -11.42 7.14 -8.13
C LEU A 173 -11.26 5.79 -7.41
N GLY A 174 -10.73 4.78 -8.08
CA GLY A 174 -10.47 3.44 -7.54
C GLY A 174 -9.63 3.45 -6.27
N VAL A 175 -8.64 4.34 -6.22
CA VAL A 175 -7.79 4.56 -5.05
C VAL A 175 -8.60 4.84 -3.77
N TYR A 176 -9.77 5.48 -3.85
CA TYR A 176 -10.61 5.75 -2.68
C TYR A 176 -11.31 4.49 -2.15
N VAL A 177 -11.89 3.67 -3.04
CA VAL A 177 -12.57 2.43 -2.64
C VAL A 177 -11.56 1.41 -2.11
N LEU A 178 -10.35 1.36 -2.67
CA LEU A 178 -9.25 0.52 -2.18
C LEU A 178 -8.76 1.00 -0.80
N ASN A 179 -8.58 2.31 -0.62
CA ASN A 179 -8.21 2.86 0.69
C ASN A 179 -9.31 2.62 1.74
N PHE A 180 -10.59 2.74 1.38
CA PHE A 180 -11.69 2.42 2.29
C PHE A 180 -11.64 0.95 2.74
N ALA A 181 -11.44 0.02 1.80
CA ALA A 181 -11.31 -1.41 2.13
C ALA A 181 -10.11 -1.69 3.05
N SER A 182 -8.93 -1.14 2.72
CA SER A 182 -7.71 -1.24 3.54
C SER A 182 -7.92 -0.65 4.94
N MET A 183 -8.64 0.46 5.06
CA MET A 183 -8.95 1.06 6.36
C MET A 183 -9.87 0.19 7.23
N VAL A 184 -10.81 -0.54 6.64
CA VAL A 184 -11.79 -1.35 7.37
C VAL A 184 -11.28 -2.75 7.68
N PHE A 185 -10.66 -3.44 6.71
CA PHE A 185 -10.21 -4.83 6.83
C PHE A 185 -8.70 -5.01 6.90
N GLY A 186 -7.92 -3.93 6.79
CA GLY A 186 -6.46 -4.00 6.78
C GLY A 186 -5.93 -4.52 5.44
N ASP A 187 -4.77 -5.16 5.48
CA ASP A 187 -3.99 -5.46 4.28
C ASP A 187 -3.83 -6.97 4.02
N GLY A 188 -4.56 -7.81 4.75
CA GLY A 188 -4.50 -9.26 4.65
C GLY A 188 -5.18 -9.85 3.41
N ILE A 189 -5.01 -9.24 2.23
CA ILE A 189 -5.60 -9.69 0.97
C ILE A 189 -4.95 -11.02 0.56
N ASP A 190 -5.79 -11.99 0.21
CA ASP A 190 -5.42 -13.31 -0.27
C ASP A 190 -5.54 -13.39 -1.80
N SER A 191 -6.65 -12.89 -2.36
CA SER A 191 -6.88 -12.89 -3.80
C SER A 191 -7.67 -11.68 -4.28
N ILE A 192 -7.48 -11.37 -5.57
CA ILE A 192 -8.09 -10.23 -6.27
C ILE A 192 -8.77 -10.76 -7.53
N ALA A 193 -10.04 -10.43 -7.71
CA ALA A 193 -10.76 -10.62 -8.97
C ALA A 193 -11.25 -9.26 -9.46
N ALA A 194 -10.75 -8.79 -10.59
CA ALA A 194 -11.00 -7.42 -11.05
C ALA A 194 -11.16 -7.35 -12.56
N ASN A 195 -12.10 -6.53 -13.04
CA ASN A 195 -12.34 -6.27 -14.47
C ASN A 195 -12.58 -4.78 -14.69
N CYS A 196 -12.22 -4.28 -15.88
CA CYS A 196 -12.49 -2.90 -16.28
C CYS A 196 -13.07 -2.81 -17.69
N VAL A 197 -13.73 -1.68 -17.97
CA VAL A 197 -14.01 -1.21 -19.33
C VAL A 197 -13.03 -0.09 -19.63
N LYS A 198 -12.32 -0.19 -20.75
CA LYS A 198 -11.36 0.83 -21.18
C LYS A 198 -12.00 1.84 -22.13
N LEU A 199 -11.45 3.03 -22.17
CA LEU A 199 -11.66 3.97 -23.27
C LEU A 199 -10.81 3.57 -24.48
N ASP A 200 -11.11 4.15 -25.65
CA ASP A 200 -10.30 3.99 -26.86
C ASP A 200 -8.84 4.43 -26.67
N SER A 201 -8.59 5.35 -25.74
CA SER A 201 -7.24 5.78 -25.36
C SER A 201 -6.45 4.76 -24.54
N GLY A 202 -7.07 3.66 -24.13
CA GLY A 202 -6.44 2.53 -23.43
C GLY A 202 -6.43 2.64 -21.90
N VAL A 203 -6.85 3.78 -21.33
CA VAL A 203 -7.06 3.92 -19.87
C VAL A 203 -8.39 3.28 -19.45
N ASP A 204 -8.47 2.82 -18.22
CA ASP A 204 -9.71 2.32 -17.63
C ASP A 204 -10.73 3.46 -17.42
N ALA A 205 -11.98 3.23 -17.78
CA ALA A 205 -13.09 4.16 -17.62
C ALA A 205 -13.95 3.83 -16.39
N GLN A 206 -14.10 2.54 -16.12
CA GLN A 206 -14.83 2.02 -14.98
C GLN A 206 -14.34 0.62 -14.66
N GLU A 207 -14.49 0.21 -13.40
CA GLU A 207 -13.90 -1.00 -12.87
C GLU A 207 -14.77 -1.61 -11.76
N ASN A 208 -14.72 -2.94 -11.67
CA ASN A 208 -15.17 -3.68 -10.52
C ASN A 208 -13.98 -4.47 -9.95
N ILE A 209 -13.76 -4.36 -8.65
CA ILE A 209 -12.66 -5.02 -7.94
C ILE A 209 -13.26 -5.77 -6.75
N MET A 210 -12.97 -7.06 -6.66
CA MET A 210 -13.32 -7.92 -5.55
C MET A 210 -12.04 -8.36 -4.83
N LEU A 211 -11.98 -8.12 -3.52
CA LEU A 211 -10.87 -8.54 -2.67
C LEU A 211 -11.38 -9.62 -1.72
N THR A 212 -10.67 -10.74 -1.65
CA THR A 212 -10.86 -11.76 -0.61
C THR A 212 -9.70 -11.69 0.35
N TYR A 213 -9.99 -11.63 1.65
CA TYR A 213 -9.01 -11.56 2.72
C TYR A 213 -8.73 -12.95 3.29
N ARG A 214 -7.55 -13.16 3.87
CA ARG A 214 -7.10 -14.47 4.43
C ARG A 214 -8.01 -15.01 5.54
N ASP A 215 -8.76 -14.13 6.19
CA ASP A 215 -9.72 -14.48 7.24
C ASP A 215 -11.15 -14.66 6.72
N GLY A 216 -11.32 -14.77 5.40
CA GLY A 216 -12.59 -15.03 4.73
C GLY A 216 -13.47 -13.80 4.49
N LYS A 217 -13.05 -12.60 4.89
CA LYS A 217 -13.80 -11.37 4.57
C LYS A 217 -13.72 -11.04 3.09
N MET A 218 -14.73 -10.34 2.58
CA MET A 218 -14.78 -9.93 1.17
C MET A 218 -15.11 -8.44 1.01
N ALA A 219 -14.48 -7.77 0.05
CA ALA A 219 -14.80 -6.40 -0.35
C ALA A 219 -15.23 -6.33 -1.81
N SER A 220 -16.35 -5.68 -2.09
CA SER A 220 -16.85 -5.42 -3.45
C SER A 220 -16.76 -3.92 -3.76
N LEU A 221 -15.89 -3.56 -4.69
CA LEU A 221 -15.51 -2.18 -4.95
C LEU A 221 -15.82 -1.80 -6.39
N TYR A 222 -16.44 -0.63 -6.59
CA TYR A 222 -16.79 -0.12 -7.91
C TYR A 222 -16.31 1.32 -8.08
N ALA A 223 -15.65 1.61 -9.19
CA ALA A 223 -15.30 2.99 -9.55
C ALA A 223 -15.61 3.29 -11.01
N THR A 224 -16.03 4.52 -11.31
CA THR A 224 -16.40 4.91 -12.68
C THR A 224 -16.23 6.39 -12.96
N MET A 225 -15.56 6.72 -14.05
CA MET A 225 -15.53 8.09 -14.58
C MET A 225 -16.67 8.37 -15.58
N LEU A 226 -17.57 7.41 -15.80
CA LEU A 226 -18.62 7.51 -16.80
C LEU A 226 -19.93 8.07 -16.24
N ALA A 227 -20.20 7.86 -14.95
CA ALA A 227 -21.50 8.15 -14.35
C ALA A 227 -21.38 8.62 -12.90
N GLN A 228 -22.37 9.38 -12.44
CA GLN A 228 -22.53 9.73 -11.04
C GLN A 228 -23.02 8.51 -10.25
N THR A 229 -22.41 8.24 -9.09
CA THR A 229 -22.91 7.23 -8.14
C THR A 229 -23.36 7.88 -6.83
N ASP A 230 -23.96 7.09 -5.93
CA ASP A 230 -24.34 7.53 -4.59
C ASP A 230 -23.15 7.73 -3.64
N ARG A 231 -21.98 7.17 -4.01
CA ARG A 231 -20.69 7.26 -3.30
C ARG A 231 -20.69 6.55 -1.95
N ARG A 232 -21.67 5.69 -1.68
CA ARG A 232 -21.87 5.05 -0.39
C ARG A 232 -20.88 3.90 -0.16
N GLY A 233 -20.62 3.68 1.13
CA GLY A 233 -19.93 2.50 1.64
C GLY A 233 -20.80 1.75 2.63
N LEU A 234 -20.81 0.42 2.57
CA LEU A 234 -21.49 -0.44 3.53
C LEU A 234 -20.47 -1.39 4.17
N ILE A 235 -20.55 -1.57 5.48
CA ILE A 235 -19.79 -2.58 6.22
C ILE A 235 -20.79 -3.49 6.91
N ASN A 236 -20.87 -4.74 6.46
CA ASN A 236 -21.82 -5.72 6.93
C ASN A 236 -21.21 -6.55 8.06
N GLY A 237 -21.96 -6.76 9.13
CA GLY A 237 -21.59 -7.64 10.22
C GLY A 237 -22.73 -8.56 10.64
N THR A 238 -22.44 -9.48 11.56
CA THR A 238 -23.40 -10.50 11.99
C THR A 238 -24.63 -9.97 12.71
N ASN A 239 -24.57 -8.75 13.26
CA ASN A 239 -25.64 -8.15 14.07
C ASN A 239 -26.23 -6.87 13.45
N GLY A 240 -25.79 -6.49 12.25
CA GLY A 240 -26.18 -5.22 11.63
C GLY A 240 -25.21 -4.77 10.55
N TYR A 241 -25.33 -3.51 10.12
CA TYR A 241 -24.40 -2.92 9.16
C TYR A 241 -24.17 -1.44 9.42
N ILE A 242 -23.04 -0.94 8.95
CA ILE A 242 -22.69 0.48 8.96
C ILE A 242 -22.84 1.02 7.54
N GLU A 243 -23.55 2.14 7.39
CA GLU A 243 -23.57 2.94 6.17
C GLU A 243 -22.68 4.17 6.34
N ILE A 244 -21.82 4.38 5.35
CA ILE A 244 -21.03 5.58 5.14
C ILE A 244 -21.67 6.33 3.98
N GLU A 245 -22.19 7.53 4.23
CA GLU A 245 -22.96 8.27 3.23
C GLU A 245 -22.14 8.65 2.00
N ASN A 246 -20.86 8.96 2.20
CA ASN A 246 -19.93 9.28 1.13
C ASN A 246 -18.53 8.79 1.49
N ILE A 247 -17.94 7.90 0.69
CA ILE A 247 -16.63 7.31 0.99
C ILE A 247 -15.43 8.19 0.62
N ASN A 248 -15.64 9.24 -0.19
CA ASN A 248 -14.59 10.19 -0.56
C ASN A 248 -14.57 11.46 0.30
N ASN A 249 -15.60 11.66 1.14
CA ASN A 249 -15.64 12.61 2.26
C ASN A 249 -16.68 12.09 3.25
N TYR A 250 -16.27 11.55 4.39
CA TYR A 250 -17.15 10.88 5.36
C TYR A 250 -18.12 11.85 6.06
N GLU A 251 -19.16 12.28 5.34
CA GLU A 251 -20.18 13.25 5.79
C GLU A 251 -21.04 12.69 6.94
N MET A 252 -21.42 11.41 6.86
CA MET A 252 -22.23 10.75 7.88
C MET A 252 -21.94 9.25 7.98
N VAL A 253 -22.05 8.72 9.20
CA VAL A 253 -21.96 7.30 9.55
C VAL A 253 -23.24 6.88 10.27
N ARG A 254 -23.99 5.94 9.70
CA ARG A 254 -25.20 5.38 10.30
C ARG A 254 -25.00 3.91 10.62
N VAL A 255 -25.49 3.47 11.76
CA VAL A 255 -25.44 2.07 12.19
C VAL A 255 -26.86 1.53 12.21
N PHE A 256 -27.07 0.41 11.54
CA PHE A 256 -28.35 -0.28 11.45
C PHE A 256 -28.26 -1.64 12.13
N ASN A 257 -29.33 -2.02 12.84
CA ASN A 257 -29.49 -3.38 13.37
C ASN A 257 -30.10 -4.34 12.32
N LEU A 258 -30.38 -5.59 12.71
CA LEU A 258 -30.96 -6.61 11.83
C LEU A 258 -32.40 -6.26 11.35
N GLU A 259 -33.15 -5.48 12.11
CA GLU A 259 -34.47 -4.96 11.72
C GLU A 259 -34.36 -3.70 10.82
N ARG A 260 -33.16 -3.35 10.35
CA ARG A 260 -32.86 -2.16 9.53
C ARG A 260 -33.26 -0.84 10.20
N LYS A 261 -33.27 -0.78 11.53
CA LYS A 261 -33.48 0.45 12.29
C LYS A 261 -32.15 1.10 12.60
N ILE A 262 -32.07 2.42 12.49
CA ILE A 262 -30.91 3.20 12.91
C ILE A 262 -30.78 3.09 14.42
N VAL A 263 -29.63 2.61 14.90
CA VAL A 263 -29.28 2.51 16.33
C VAL A 263 -28.20 3.49 16.75
N ALA A 264 -27.47 4.06 15.79
CA ALA A 264 -26.54 5.17 16.00
C ALA A 264 -26.35 5.97 14.71
N GLU A 265 -26.12 7.27 14.84
CA GLU A 265 -25.84 8.18 13.73
C GLU A 265 -24.77 9.19 14.17
N TYR A 266 -23.84 9.48 13.28
CA TYR A 266 -22.74 10.40 13.53
C TYR A 266 -22.47 11.26 12.29
N THR A 267 -22.46 12.57 12.49
CA THR A 267 -22.18 13.54 11.42
C THR A 267 -20.74 14.03 11.50
N ALA A 268 -20.14 14.32 10.36
CA ALA A 268 -18.83 14.95 10.29
C ALA A 268 -18.81 16.28 11.07
N PRO A 269 -17.71 16.60 11.76
CA PRO A 269 -17.51 17.95 12.28
C PRO A 269 -17.49 18.97 11.15
N THR A 270 -17.71 20.25 11.46
CA THR A 270 -17.56 21.33 10.48
C THR A 270 -16.16 21.30 9.88
N GLN A 271 -16.12 21.41 8.55
CA GLN A 271 -14.90 21.38 7.75
C GLN A 271 -14.65 22.76 7.12
N ILE A 272 -13.38 23.10 6.89
CA ILE A 272 -13.03 24.18 5.97
C ILE A 272 -13.27 23.67 4.54
N THR A 273 -12.56 22.60 4.19
CA THR A 273 -12.76 21.85 2.94
C THR A 273 -12.68 20.33 3.17
N GLY A 274 -12.20 19.88 4.33
CA GLY A 274 -11.86 18.51 4.67
C GLY A 274 -10.35 18.23 4.53
N TYR A 275 -9.62 19.05 3.77
CA TYR A 275 -8.17 18.90 3.55
C TYR A 275 -7.34 19.46 4.70
N GLU A 276 -7.94 20.21 5.64
CA GLU A 276 -7.22 20.76 6.77
C GLU A 276 -6.59 19.67 7.66
N TYR A 277 -7.18 18.48 7.70
CA TYR A 277 -6.71 17.40 8.58
C TYR A 277 -5.37 16.81 8.11
N GLU A 278 -5.16 16.67 6.81
CA GLU A 278 -3.87 16.20 6.28
C GLU A 278 -2.77 17.25 6.47
N VAL A 279 -3.09 18.53 6.26
CA VAL A 279 -2.15 19.64 6.51
C VAL A 279 -1.78 19.70 7.99
N GLN A 280 -2.75 19.57 8.89
CA GLN A 280 -2.50 19.53 10.34
C GLN A 280 -1.63 18.34 10.75
N SER A 281 -1.85 17.15 10.17
CA SER A 281 -1.03 15.97 10.44
C SER A 281 0.41 16.16 9.95
N VAL A 282 0.58 16.66 8.72
CA VAL A 282 1.88 17.02 8.13
C VAL A 282 2.63 18.03 9.01
N MET A 283 1.97 19.12 9.40
CA MET A 283 2.55 20.14 10.27
C MET A 283 2.97 19.57 11.63
N ARG A 284 2.20 18.63 12.18
CA ARG A 284 2.54 17.95 13.44
C ARG A 284 3.73 17.03 13.27
N ALA A 285 3.74 16.21 12.22
CA ALA A 285 4.82 15.27 11.93
C ALA A 285 6.16 16.01 11.71
N ILE A 286 6.16 17.13 10.96
CA ILE A 286 7.36 17.98 10.80
C ILE A 286 7.85 18.52 12.14
N ARG A 287 6.95 19.05 12.99
CA ARG A 287 7.31 19.56 14.32
C ARG A 287 7.88 18.48 15.24
N GLU A 288 7.44 17.24 15.07
CA GLU A 288 7.91 16.07 15.81
C GLU A 288 9.16 15.43 15.20
N GLY A 289 9.72 15.98 14.12
CA GLY A 289 10.89 15.43 13.43
C GLY A 289 10.63 14.09 12.71
N LYS A 290 9.38 13.81 12.35
CA LYS A 290 8.99 12.59 11.62
C LYS A 290 9.08 12.79 10.11
N ILE A 291 9.34 11.71 9.39
CA ILE A 291 9.43 11.67 7.92
C ILE A 291 8.11 11.27 7.24
N GLU A 292 7.13 10.83 8.02
CA GLU A 292 5.82 10.36 7.53
C GLU A 292 4.70 10.70 8.52
N CYS A 293 3.46 10.65 8.02
CA CYS A 293 2.26 10.80 8.85
C CYS A 293 1.73 9.44 9.31
N PRO A 294 1.36 9.26 10.60
CA PRO A 294 0.86 7.97 11.08
C PRO A 294 -0.48 7.55 10.45
N GLU A 295 -1.28 8.50 9.94
CA GLU A 295 -2.54 8.21 9.25
C GLU A 295 -2.32 7.62 7.85
N MET A 296 -1.21 7.94 7.20
CA MET A 296 -0.82 7.38 5.90
C MET A 296 0.71 7.12 5.84
N PRO A 297 1.17 6.02 6.48
CA PRO A 297 2.58 5.65 6.49
C PRO A 297 3.11 5.31 5.08
N HIS A 298 4.40 5.48 4.84
CA HIS A 298 5.11 5.14 3.60
C HIS A 298 4.85 3.70 3.17
N ALA A 299 4.82 2.76 4.11
CA ALA A 299 4.49 1.36 3.83
C ALA A 299 3.07 1.20 3.25
N GLN A 300 2.12 2.02 3.70
CA GLN A 300 0.74 2.00 3.19
C GLN A 300 0.64 2.64 1.81
N ILE A 301 1.36 3.73 1.56
CA ILE A 301 1.49 4.35 0.23
C ILE A 301 2.01 3.30 -0.76
N LEU A 302 3.15 2.67 -0.45
CA LEU A 302 3.77 1.66 -1.30
C LEU A 302 2.84 0.48 -1.55
N ARG A 303 2.18 -0.05 -0.51
CA ARG A 303 1.22 -1.15 -0.64
C ARG A 303 0.05 -0.79 -1.55
N MET A 304 -0.49 0.42 -1.44
CA MET A 304 -1.59 0.88 -2.29
C MET A 304 -1.16 0.98 -3.76
N MET A 305 0.04 1.50 -4.00
CA MET A 305 0.61 1.55 -5.35
C MET A 305 0.83 0.14 -5.93
N GLN A 306 1.38 -0.80 -5.14
CA GLN A 306 1.58 -2.19 -5.56
C GLN A 306 0.24 -2.89 -5.88
N LEU A 307 -0.80 -2.60 -5.11
CA LEU A 307 -2.15 -3.11 -5.33
C LEU A 307 -2.72 -2.60 -6.66
N MET A 308 -2.61 -1.29 -6.92
CA MET A 308 -3.07 -0.69 -8.17
C MET A 308 -2.25 -1.18 -9.38
N ASP A 309 -0.93 -1.34 -9.24
CA ASP A 309 -0.07 -1.92 -10.28
C ASP A 309 -0.50 -3.35 -10.63
N SER A 310 -0.78 -4.18 -9.62
CA SER A 310 -1.23 -5.57 -9.81
C SER A 310 -2.56 -5.62 -10.57
N ILE A 311 -3.49 -4.73 -10.20
CA ILE A 311 -4.80 -4.61 -10.86
C ILE A 311 -4.64 -4.14 -12.32
N ARG A 312 -3.85 -3.09 -12.57
CA ARG A 312 -3.57 -2.60 -13.93
C ARG A 312 -2.89 -3.65 -14.80
N SER A 313 -1.94 -4.38 -14.22
CA SER A 313 -1.23 -5.47 -14.91
C SER A 313 -2.20 -6.56 -15.35
N ALA A 314 -3.13 -6.97 -14.49
CA ALA A 314 -4.17 -7.94 -14.83
C ALA A 314 -5.09 -7.45 -15.98
N TRP A 315 -5.26 -6.14 -16.12
CA TRP A 315 -6.02 -5.54 -17.22
C TRP A 315 -5.17 -5.26 -18.47
N GLY A 316 -3.85 -5.45 -18.43
CA GLY A 316 -2.96 -5.03 -19.50
C GLY A 316 -3.01 -3.52 -19.75
N ILE A 317 -3.04 -2.71 -18.68
CA ILE A 317 -2.96 -1.24 -18.74
C ILE A 317 -1.55 -0.81 -18.34
N GLU A 318 -0.85 -0.19 -19.29
CA GLU A 318 0.50 0.32 -19.13
C GLU A 318 0.55 1.74 -19.69
N TYR A 319 1.23 2.66 -19.01
CA TYR A 319 1.37 4.03 -19.46
C TYR A 319 2.55 4.18 -20.42
N PRO A 320 2.51 5.13 -21.38
CA PRO A 320 3.56 5.29 -22.39
C PRO A 320 4.97 5.42 -21.81
N PHE A 321 5.14 6.21 -20.75
CA PHE A 321 6.43 6.44 -20.10
C PHE A 321 6.97 5.21 -19.32
N GLU A 322 6.17 4.16 -19.12
CA GLU A 322 6.62 2.89 -18.52
C GLU A 322 7.33 2.02 -19.58
N ARG A 323 6.93 2.16 -20.86
CA ARG A 323 7.54 1.44 -21.99
C ARG A 323 8.92 1.97 -22.35
N ASP A 324 9.10 3.29 -22.29
CA ASP A 324 10.36 3.95 -22.65
C ASP A 324 11.53 3.52 -21.73
N ASN A 325 11.23 3.16 -20.48
CA ASN A 325 12.20 2.57 -19.57
C ASN A 325 12.60 1.13 -19.96
N THR A 326 11.74 0.40 -20.68
CA THR A 326 12.04 -0.97 -21.15
C THR A 326 12.92 -0.95 -22.39
N THR A 327 12.76 0.06 -23.27
CA THR A 327 13.58 0.24 -24.48
C THR A 327 15.01 0.74 -24.18
N MET A 328 15.20 1.48 -23.07
CA MET A 328 16.53 1.87 -22.56
C MET A 328 17.35 0.67 -22.05
N VAL A 329 16.68 -0.37 -21.54
CA VAL A 329 17.34 -1.59 -21.03
C VAL A 329 17.72 -2.56 -22.14
N THR A 330 17.04 -2.50 -23.30
CA THR A 330 17.29 -3.42 -24.42
C THR A 330 18.24 -2.88 -25.49
N SER A 331 18.67 -1.61 -25.43
CA SER A 331 19.47 -0.97 -26.50
C SER A 331 20.78 -0.29 -26.09
N SER A 332 21.27 -0.45 -24.86
CA SER A 332 22.60 0.07 -24.51
C SER A 332 23.47 -1.01 -23.86
N GLU A 333 24.69 -1.18 -24.39
CA GLU A 333 25.75 -1.93 -23.70
C GLU A 333 25.97 -1.41 -22.27
N ASP A 334 25.57 -0.17 -21.98
CA ASP A 334 25.56 0.47 -20.66
C ASP A 334 24.54 -0.12 -19.68
N GLY A 335 23.36 -0.55 -20.12
CA GLY A 335 22.38 -1.25 -19.28
C GLY A 335 22.90 -2.62 -18.83
N VAL A 336 23.49 -3.38 -19.76
CA VAL A 336 24.16 -4.65 -19.47
C VAL A 336 25.42 -4.42 -18.62
N ARG A 337 26.17 -3.33 -18.84
CA ARG A 337 27.30 -2.92 -17.99
C ARG A 337 26.85 -2.57 -16.58
N ARG A 338 25.74 -1.85 -16.40
CA ARG A 338 25.16 -1.50 -15.08
C ARG A 338 24.71 -2.75 -14.34
N ILE A 339 23.99 -3.65 -15.00
CA ILE A 339 23.57 -4.93 -14.39
C ILE A 339 24.79 -5.82 -14.10
N LYS A 340 25.80 -5.87 -14.97
CA LYS A 340 27.07 -6.55 -14.70
C LYS A 340 27.85 -5.90 -13.55
N LYS A 341 27.82 -4.56 -13.41
CA LYS A 341 28.47 -3.81 -12.33
C LYS A 341 27.77 -4.06 -10.99
N ILE A 342 26.44 -4.07 -10.98
CA ILE A 342 25.61 -4.42 -9.81
C ILE A 342 25.78 -5.89 -9.42
N LYS A 343 25.80 -6.82 -10.39
CA LYS A 343 26.06 -8.26 -10.13
C LYS A 343 27.50 -8.51 -9.66
N LYS A 344 28.48 -7.76 -10.18
CA LYS A 344 29.89 -7.84 -9.76
C LYS A 344 30.09 -7.21 -8.38
N GLN A 345 29.40 -6.11 -8.05
CA GLN A 345 29.40 -5.55 -6.71
C GLN A 345 28.75 -6.50 -5.70
N LYS A 346 27.60 -7.12 -6.04
CA LYS A 346 26.98 -8.17 -5.21
C LYS A 346 27.84 -9.42 -5.04
N SER A 347 28.61 -9.85 -6.06
CA SER A 347 29.52 -11.00 -5.93
C SER A 347 30.80 -10.68 -5.16
N VAL A 348 31.29 -9.44 -5.22
CA VAL A 348 32.40 -8.96 -4.41
C VAL A 348 31.99 -8.84 -2.94
N VAL A 349 30.80 -8.29 -2.65
CA VAL A 349 30.24 -8.24 -1.29
C VAL A 349 30.05 -9.66 -0.73
N ARG A 350 29.55 -10.60 -1.53
CA ARG A 350 29.41 -12.02 -1.14
C ARG A 350 30.75 -12.73 -0.92
N LYS A 351 31.77 -12.42 -1.72
CA LYS A 351 33.14 -12.95 -1.52
C LYS A 351 33.85 -12.34 -0.31
N ILE A 352 33.51 -11.11 0.07
CA ILE A 352 34.03 -10.46 1.28
C ILE A 352 33.34 -11.07 2.52
N SER A 353 32.02 -11.32 2.46
CA SER A 353 31.29 -11.99 3.55
C SER A 353 31.67 -13.47 3.73
N GLU A 354 32.09 -14.16 2.67
CA GLU A 354 32.57 -15.55 2.76
C GLU A 354 34.03 -15.64 3.24
N LYS A 355 34.84 -14.58 3.09
CA LYS A 355 36.21 -14.51 3.60
C LYS A 355 36.30 -14.07 5.07
N SER A 356 35.37 -13.26 5.55
CA SER A 356 35.34 -12.82 6.96
C SER A 356 34.89 -13.92 7.94
N VAL A 357 34.36 -15.04 7.44
CA VAL A 357 33.90 -16.18 8.24
C VAL A 357 34.99 -17.25 8.44
N SER A 358 36.13 -17.18 7.72
CA SER A 358 37.24 -18.15 7.88
C SER A 358 38.38 -17.71 8.80
N ASP A 359 38.43 -16.44 9.23
CA ASP A 359 39.62 -15.86 9.87
C ASP A 359 39.42 -15.50 11.36
N THR A 360 38.35 -16.00 12.02
CA THR A 360 38.07 -15.77 13.47
C THR A 360 38.31 -16.99 14.37
N GLU A 361 39.26 -17.85 14.02
CA GLU A 361 39.84 -18.84 14.93
C GLU A 361 41.37 -18.81 14.86
N TYR A 362 42.05 -17.73 15.30
CA TYR A 362 43.45 -17.81 15.76
C TYR A 362 43.94 -16.47 16.34
N GLU A 363 43.40 -16.03 17.48
CA GLU A 363 44.10 -15.00 18.27
C GLU A 363 43.82 -15.16 19.77
N ASN A 364 44.49 -16.13 20.37
CA ASN A 364 44.72 -16.20 21.81
C ASN A 364 46.06 -16.90 22.05
N THR A 365 47.16 -16.16 22.00
CA THR A 365 48.31 -16.31 22.92
C THR A 365 49.40 -15.29 22.60
N VAL A 366 49.90 -14.66 23.66
CA VAL A 366 51.26 -14.17 23.93
C VAL A 366 51.30 -12.70 24.36
N LYS A 367 51.55 -12.53 25.67
CA LYS A 367 51.93 -11.29 26.35
C LYS A 367 53.47 -11.09 26.30
N PRO A 368 53.99 -9.89 26.65
CA PRO A 368 55.02 -9.18 25.89
C PRO A 368 56.42 -9.16 26.54
N LYS A 369 57.46 -8.73 25.78
CA LYS A 369 58.69 -8.16 26.35
C LYS A 369 59.29 -7.02 25.51
N GLN A 370 59.80 -6.04 26.26
CA GLN A 370 60.33 -4.72 25.95
C GLN A 370 61.70 -4.72 25.24
N LYS A 371 62.02 -3.67 24.45
CA LYS A 371 63.03 -2.62 24.77
C LYS A 371 63.32 -1.66 23.61
N ASN A 372 63.04 -0.37 23.88
CA ASN A 372 63.72 0.89 23.58
C ASN A 372 64.96 0.98 22.65
N ALA A 373 64.90 2.01 21.78
CA ALA A 373 65.73 3.24 21.74
C ALA A 373 66.66 3.53 20.55
N LYS A 374 66.44 4.75 20.01
CA LYS A 374 67.38 5.82 19.61
C LYS A 374 67.96 5.91 18.17
N ASP A 375 67.57 7.05 17.57
CA ASP A 375 68.36 8.11 16.91
C ASP A 375 69.13 7.91 15.59
N ALA A 376 69.00 8.96 14.75
CA ALA A 376 69.89 9.53 13.71
C ALA A 376 69.42 9.33 12.25
N ARG A 377 68.91 10.33 11.51
CA ARG A 377 69.47 11.57 10.92
C ARG A 377 70.53 11.38 9.82
N GLU A 378 70.20 11.94 8.64
CA GLU A 378 71.04 12.51 7.56
C GLU A 378 72.03 11.62 6.76
N MET A 379 71.89 11.63 5.43
CA MET A 379 72.83 12.23 4.45
C MET A 379 72.66 11.63 3.03
N LEU A 380 72.63 12.52 2.03
CA LEU A 380 72.75 12.25 0.58
C LEU A 380 74.13 11.66 0.21
N PRO A 381 74.28 11.14 -1.02
CA PRO A 381 75.23 11.77 -1.94
C PRO A 381 74.82 11.85 -3.42
N GLU A 382 75.54 12.74 -4.12
CA GLU A 382 75.43 13.24 -5.49
C GLU A 382 76.07 12.38 -6.62
N SER A 383 75.41 12.37 -7.81
CA SER A 383 75.95 12.67 -9.18
C SER A 383 76.95 11.71 -9.89
N PRO A 384 77.41 11.90 -11.17
CA PRO A 384 76.93 12.65 -12.38
C PRO A 384 76.97 11.84 -13.73
N HIS A 385 76.37 12.36 -14.83
CA HIS A 385 77.06 12.81 -16.08
C HIS A 385 76.22 12.81 -17.40
N LYS A 386 76.30 13.97 -18.11
CA LYS A 386 76.52 14.26 -19.57
C LYS A 386 75.69 13.49 -20.63
N GLY A 387 75.10 14.06 -21.67
CA GLY A 387 75.13 15.38 -22.34
C GLY A 387 74.82 15.16 -23.84
N ILE A 388 74.25 16.15 -24.56
CA ILE A 388 74.38 16.47 -26.02
C ILE A 388 73.31 17.50 -26.42
N THR A 389 73.68 18.34 -27.38
CA THR A 389 73.24 19.71 -27.71
C THR A 389 72.29 19.85 -28.91
N ASP A 390 71.61 21.00 -28.93
CA ASP A 390 71.23 21.87 -30.08
C ASP A 390 69.83 21.82 -30.76
N LYS A 391 69.12 22.94 -30.55
CA LYS A 391 68.29 23.79 -31.44
C LYS A 391 66.84 23.39 -31.81
N LEU A 392 65.90 24.05 -31.12
CA LEU A 392 64.53 24.36 -31.54
C LEU A 392 64.40 25.88 -31.77
N PRO A 393 63.57 26.36 -32.72
CA PRO A 393 62.94 27.67 -32.60
C PRO A 393 61.47 27.54 -32.19
N HIS A 394 60.97 28.62 -31.58
CA HIS A 394 59.60 28.91 -31.10
C HIS A 394 59.37 28.65 -29.61
N GLU A 395 59.56 29.72 -28.83
CA GLU A 395 58.98 29.93 -27.51
C GLU A 395 57.46 29.74 -27.59
N ILE A 396 56.97 28.71 -26.90
CA ILE A 396 55.63 28.69 -26.33
C ILE A 396 55.83 28.97 -24.84
N ASP A 397 55.17 30.01 -24.35
CA ASP A 397 55.17 30.42 -22.96
C ASP A 397 54.53 29.32 -22.09
N PHE A 398 55.36 28.57 -21.34
CA PHE A 398 54.92 27.49 -20.44
C PHE A 398 54.58 28.00 -19.02
N ALA A 399 54.57 29.31 -18.75
CA ALA A 399 54.32 29.82 -17.40
C ALA A 399 52.83 29.83 -16.98
N SER A 400 51.90 29.40 -17.83
CA SER A 400 50.45 29.38 -17.53
C SER A 400 49.83 27.98 -17.38
N ALA A 401 50.59 26.90 -17.60
CA ALA A 401 50.08 25.53 -17.50
C ALA A 401 50.24 24.89 -16.10
N ASP A 402 51.13 25.42 -15.26
CA ASP A 402 51.51 24.77 -13.98
C ASP A 402 50.61 25.15 -12.79
N LYS A 403 49.77 26.19 -12.92
CA LYS A 403 48.81 26.56 -11.87
C LYS A 403 47.48 25.81 -11.96
N ASN A 404 47.03 25.46 -13.16
CA ASN A 404 45.76 24.75 -13.34
C ASN A 404 45.86 23.26 -12.96
N ALA A 405 47.04 22.63 -13.10
CA ALA A 405 47.23 21.24 -12.70
C ALA A 405 47.15 21.04 -11.17
N SER A 406 47.65 22.00 -10.39
CA SER A 406 47.57 22.01 -8.92
C SER A 406 46.14 22.17 -8.40
N ASP A 407 45.33 23.01 -9.05
CA ASP A 407 43.94 23.24 -8.65
C ASP A 407 43.06 22.03 -9.02
N ASP A 408 43.31 21.40 -10.17
CA ASP A 408 42.62 20.19 -10.60
C ASP A 408 42.95 18.98 -9.70
N GLU A 409 44.21 18.82 -9.26
CA GLU A 409 44.59 17.77 -8.29
C GLU A 409 43.90 17.96 -6.94
N GLN A 410 43.81 19.21 -6.44
CA GLN A 410 43.12 19.50 -5.17
C GLN A 410 41.61 19.24 -5.26
N ILE A 411 40.98 19.54 -6.40
CA ILE A 411 39.56 19.23 -6.66
C ILE A 411 39.34 17.71 -6.69
N ILE A 412 40.22 16.96 -7.36
CA ILE A 412 40.13 15.50 -7.44
C ILE A 412 40.34 14.88 -6.05
N GLU A 413 41.30 15.35 -5.26
CA GLU A 413 41.54 14.84 -3.91
C GLU A 413 40.38 15.15 -2.95
N ALA A 414 39.78 16.33 -3.06
CA ALA A 414 38.59 16.70 -2.30
C ALA A 414 37.39 15.80 -2.67
N GLU A 415 37.22 15.48 -3.95
CA GLU A 415 36.12 14.64 -4.42
C GLU A 415 36.33 13.17 -4.05
N LEU A 416 37.58 12.69 -4.05
CA LEU A 416 37.94 11.35 -3.55
C LEU A 416 37.66 11.21 -2.06
N LYS A 417 37.98 12.23 -1.24
CA LYS A 417 37.65 12.23 0.20
C LYS A 417 36.15 12.21 0.45
N LYS A 418 35.35 12.96 -0.33
CA LYS A 418 33.88 12.87 -0.26
C LYS A 418 33.38 11.48 -0.63
N HIS A 419 33.95 10.87 -1.67
CA HIS A 419 33.54 9.54 -2.10
C HIS A 419 33.88 8.46 -1.05
N GLU A 420 35.03 8.60 -0.38
CA GLU A 420 35.44 7.71 0.70
C GLU A 420 34.54 7.86 1.95
N GLN A 421 34.14 9.10 2.28
CA GLN A 421 33.15 9.35 3.34
C GLN A 421 31.80 8.71 3.01
N VAL A 422 31.31 8.84 1.78
CA VAL A 422 30.07 8.18 1.33
C VAL A 422 30.18 6.66 1.43
N LEU A 423 31.31 6.08 1.01
CA LEU A 423 31.54 4.64 1.12
C LEU A 423 31.58 4.14 2.57
N ASN A 424 32.13 4.92 3.51
CA ASN A 424 32.13 4.56 4.92
C ASN A 424 30.72 4.65 5.54
N MET A 425 29.94 5.68 5.21
CA MET A 425 28.54 5.77 5.64
C MET A 425 27.71 4.60 5.10
N GLU A 426 27.92 4.21 3.85
CA GLU A 426 27.24 3.04 3.25
C GLU A 426 27.62 1.72 3.95
N ARG A 427 28.87 1.57 4.41
CA ARG A 427 29.29 0.39 5.20
C ARG A 427 28.61 0.33 6.55
N GLU A 428 28.63 1.43 7.31
CA GLU A 428 27.96 1.52 8.62
C GLU A 428 26.44 1.27 8.49
N ARG A 429 25.86 1.71 7.37
CA ARG A 429 24.44 1.51 7.06
C ARG A 429 24.09 0.06 6.76
N VAL A 430 24.92 -0.64 5.99
CA VAL A 430 24.73 -2.07 5.72
C VAL A 430 24.81 -2.87 7.02
N GLU A 431 25.77 -2.56 7.91
CA GLU A 431 25.87 -3.19 9.23
C GLU A 431 24.61 -2.95 10.08
N LEU A 432 24.07 -1.72 10.06
CA LEU A 432 22.85 -1.39 10.79
C LEU A 432 21.61 -2.13 10.23
N LEU A 433 21.51 -2.26 8.91
CA LEU A 433 20.42 -3.00 8.25
C LEU A 433 20.49 -4.49 8.56
N GLU A 434 21.69 -5.08 8.50
CA GLU A 434 21.89 -6.49 8.88
C GLU A 434 21.51 -6.74 10.33
N LYS A 435 21.87 -5.81 11.24
CA LYS A 435 21.46 -5.88 12.65
C LYS A 435 19.94 -5.80 12.82
N ARG A 436 19.27 -4.87 12.13
CA ARG A 436 17.80 -4.73 12.17
C ARG A 436 17.09 -5.97 11.62
N GLN A 437 17.59 -6.53 10.52
CA GLN A 437 17.05 -7.77 9.95
C GLN A 437 17.22 -8.96 10.90
N ALA A 438 18.35 -9.05 11.60
CA ALA A 438 18.57 -10.08 12.61
C ALA A 438 17.63 -9.92 13.81
N GLU A 439 17.43 -8.69 14.30
CA GLU A 439 16.50 -8.39 15.40
C GLU A 439 15.03 -8.69 15.01
N GLU A 440 14.62 -8.34 13.78
CA GLU A 440 13.29 -8.64 13.28
C GLU A 440 13.05 -10.14 13.11
N LYS A 441 14.05 -10.88 12.61
CA LYS A 441 13.98 -12.34 12.52
C LYS A 441 13.79 -12.98 13.89
N LEU A 442 14.56 -12.55 14.89
CA LEU A 442 14.42 -12.99 16.29
C LEU A 442 13.03 -12.67 16.85
N ARG A 443 12.47 -11.49 16.53
CA ARG A 443 11.10 -11.11 16.95
C ARG A 443 10.05 -12.03 16.34
N LEU A 444 10.15 -12.32 15.05
CA LEU A 444 9.22 -13.21 14.35
C LEU A 444 9.29 -14.65 14.88
N GLU A 445 10.50 -15.15 15.15
CA GLU A 445 10.70 -16.47 15.75
C GLU A 445 10.09 -16.55 17.16
N ALA A 446 10.22 -15.48 17.96
CA ALA A 446 9.60 -15.41 19.29
C ALA A 446 8.06 -15.36 19.23
N GLU A 447 7.49 -14.60 18.29
CA GLU A 447 6.04 -14.55 18.06
C GLU A 447 5.49 -15.90 17.61
N GLU A 448 6.22 -16.62 16.75
CA GLU A 448 5.81 -17.96 16.29
C GLU A 448 5.88 -18.99 17.42
N ALA A 449 6.91 -18.93 18.26
CA ALA A 449 7.04 -19.78 19.45
C ALA A 449 5.89 -19.55 20.44
N GLU A 450 5.50 -18.28 20.67
CA GLU A 450 4.39 -17.96 21.57
C GLU A 450 3.03 -18.42 21.01
N LYS A 451 2.80 -18.29 19.69
CA LYS A 451 1.60 -18.84 19.03
C LYS A 451 1.51 -20.35 19.22
N LYS A 452 2.61 -21.08 19.01
CA LYS A 452 2.69 -22.53 19.23
C LYS A 452 2.39 -22.89 20.68
N ARG A 453 2.90 -22.12 21.65
CA ARG A 453 2.61 -22.33 23.08
C ARG A 453 1.13 -22.16 23.40
N ILE A 454 0.50 -21.09 22.92
CA ILE A 454 -0.93 -20.82 23.13
C ILE A 454 -1.80 -21.91 22.49
N GLU A 455 -1.43 -22.38 21.31
CA GLU A 455 -2.15 -23.46 20.62
C GLU A 455 -2.04 -24.80 21.39
N GLU A 456 -0.85 -25.12 21.92
CA GLU A 456 -0.65 -26.32 22.72
C GLU A 456 -1.42 -26.26 24.06
N GLU A 457 -1.48 -25.09 24.70
CA GLU A 457 -2.30 -24.88 25.91
C GLU A 457 -3.79 -25.03 25.61
N ARG A 458 -4.28 -24.47 24.49
CA ARG A 458 -5.67 -24.66 24.03
C ARG A 458 -5.97 -26.13 23.77
N ARG A 459 -5.05 -26.86 23.14
CA ARG A 459 -5.19 -28.30 22.90
C ARG A 459 -5.26 -29.09 24.21
N LYS A 460 -4.41 -28.79 25.20
CA LYS A 460 -4.42 -29.40 26.53
C LYS A 460 -5.71 -29.09 27.30
N GLN A 461 -6.25 -27.87 27.18
CA GLN A 461 -7.53 -27.51 27.79
C GLN A 461 -8.73 -28.18 27.11
N SER A 462 -8.70 -28.35 25.79
CA SER A 462 -9.71 -29.11 25.04
C SER A 462 -9.74 -30.58 25.48
N LEU A 463 -8.57 -31.21 25.61
CA LEU A 463 -8.44 -32.60 26.06
C LEU A 463 -8.85 -32.80 27.53
N LYS A 464 -8.76 -31.77 28.37
CA LYS A 464 -9.28 -31.79 29.76
C LYS A 464 -10.80 -31.58 29.85
N LYS A 465 -11.45 -31.06 28.79
CA LYS A 465 -12.90 -30.81 28.74
C LYS A 465 -13.69 -31.96 28.11
N GLU A 466 -13.03 -32.92 27.47
CA GLU A 466 -13.67 -34.17 27.07
C GLU A 466 -13.89 -35.04 28.32
N LYS A 467 -15.10 -34.99 28.88
CA LYS A 467 -15.57 -35.97 29.88
C LYS A 467 -15.31 -37.39 29.37
N SER A 468 -14.82 -38.27 30.23
CA SER A 468 -14.56 -39.66 29.87
C SER A 468 -15.85 -40.35 29.38
N PRO A 469 -15.77 -41.35 28.49
CA PRO A 469 -16.94 -42.09 28.01
C PRO A 469 -17.80 -42.67 29.15
N THR A 470 -17.17 -42.99 30.27
CA THR A 470 -17.81 -43.46 31.52
C THR A 470 -18.65 -42.41 32.23
N GLU A 471 -18.30 -41.12 32.16
CA GLU A 471 -19.09 -40.04 32.77
C GLU A 471 -20.29 -39.65 31.90
N LYS A 472 -20.20 -39.79 30.57
CA LYS A 472 -21.33 -39.57 29.65
C LYS A 472 -22.41 -40.65 29.77
N LEU A 473 -22.04 -41.87 30.14
CA LEU A 473 -22.99 -42.96 30.41
C LEU A 473 -23.72 -42.80 31.75
N PHE A 474 -23.10 -42.12 32.72
CA PHE A 474 -23.71 -41.89 34.04
C PHE A 474 -24.82 -40.84 33.98
N ASP A 475 -24.64 -39.76 33.20
CA ASP A 475 -25.65 -38.70 33.01
C ASP A 475 -26.93 -39.23 32.31
N LEU A 476 -26.78 -40.15 31.34
CA LEU A 476 -27.92 -40.79 30.65
C LEU A 476 -28.73 -41.76 31.53
N GLY A 477 -28.08 -42.40 32.52
CA GLY A 477 -28.76 -43.30 33.46
C GLY A 477 -29.65 -42.56 34.47
N SER A 478 -29.25 -41.34 34.88
CA SER A 478 -30.00 -40.49 35.80
C SER A 478 -31.23 -39.82 35.18
N GLU A 479 -31.24 -39.58 33.86
CA GLU A 479 -32.41 -39.01 33.17
C GLU A 479 -33.50 -40.05 32.88
N LEU A 480 -33.13 -41.33 32.71
CA LEU A 480 -34.08 -42.43 32.47
C LEU A 480 -34.87 -42.83 33.74
N SER A 481 -34.30 -42.70 34.94
CA SER A 481 -35.03 -43.00 36.19
C SER A 481 -36.10 -41.97 36.56
N ALA A 482 -36.10 -40.80 35.91
CA ALA A 482 -37.08 -39.74 36.15
C ALA A 482 -38.34 -39.84 35.26
N PHE A 483 -38.37 -40.77 34.30
CA PHE A 483 -39.45 -40.88 33.30
C PHE A 483 -40.51 -41.96 33.59
N GLU A 484 -40.30 -42.83 34.59
CA GLU A 484 -41.18 -44.00 34.83
C GLU A 484 -42.42 -43.73 35.72
N ASN A 485 -42.72 -42.49 36.12
CA ASN A 485 -43.86 -42.21 37.00
C ASN A 485 -44.75 -41.04 36.55
N ARG A 486 -45.50 -41.18 35.45
CA ARG A 486 -46.73 -40.38 35.20
C ARG A 486 -47.78 -41.13 34.34
N PRO A 487 -49.09 -40.97 34.61
CA PRO A 487 -50.17 -41.65 33.89
C PRO A 487 -50.47 -41.01 32.52
N PRO A 488 -51.12 -41.73 31.59
CA PRO A 488 -51.27 -41.30 30.21
C PRO A 488 -52.39 -40.26 30.07
N GLY A 489 -52.00 -39.03 29.72
CA GLY A 489 -52.91 -37.96 29.32
C GLY A 489 -52.27 -37.18 28.17
N SER A 490 -53.03 -37.07 27.08
CA SER A 490 -52.75 -36.37 25.83
C SER A 490 -51.80 -35.18 25.91
N VAL A 491 -50.92 -35.04 24.91
CA VAL A 491 -50.84 -33.86 24.02
C VAL A 491 -49.67 -34.01 23.04
N THR A 492 -49.99 -33.71 21.79
CA THR A 492 -49.15 -33.47 20.62
C THR A 492 -48.02 -32.45 20.86
N GLU A 493 -46.92 -32.66 20.12
CA GLU A 493 -45.84 -31.71 19.76
C GLU A 493 -44.45 -31.88 20.41
N ARG A 494 -43.45 -31.79 19.50
CA ARG A 494 -42.01 -31.54 19.66
C ARG A 494 -41.07 -32.72 19.90
N ILE A 495 -40.76 -33.41 18.79
CA ILE A 495 -39.37 -33.82 18.49
C ILE A 495 -39.04 -33.37 17.07
N ARG A 496 -38.37 -32.22 16.95
CA ARG A 496 -37.51 -31.89 15.81
C ARG A 496 -36.30 -31.15 16.36
N GLY A 497 -35.20 -31.87 16.42
CA GLY A 497 -33.92 -31.34 16.86
C GLY A 497 -33.00 -32.49 17.17
N LEU A 498 -32.33 -32.98 16.13
CA LEU A 498 -30.99 -33.58 16.09
C LEU A 498 -30.87 -34.33 14.75
N SER A 499 -30.65 -33.56 13.68
CA SER A 499 -30.04 -34.06 12.46
C SER A 499 -28.63 -33.49 12.41
N VAL A 500 -27.66 -34.38 12.35
CA VAL A 500 -26.24 -34.11 12.12
C VAL A 500 -26.04 -34.10 10.59
N GLU A 501 -25.69 -32.93 10.06
CA GLU A 501 -25.15 -32.67 8.71
C GLU A 501 -23.87 -31.84 8.98
N ASP A 502 -22.66 -32.02 8.44
CA ASP A 502 -22.09 -32.85 7.37
C ASP A 502 -20.56 -32.97 7.63
N ASP A 503 -19.95 -34.15 7.43
CA ASP A 503 -18.49 -34.31 7.27
C ASP A 503 -18.20 -34.49 5.76
N PRO A 504 -17.52 -33.53 5.09
CA PRO A 504 -17.29 -33.59 3.66
C PRO A 504 -16.02 -34.37 3.34
N ARG A 505 -15.97 -35.67 3.68
CA ARG A 505 -14.88 -36.57 3.27
C ARG A 505 -15.35 -38.00 2.99
N VAL A 506 -16.43 -38.20 2.23
CA VAL A 506 -16.70 -39.51 1.59
C VAL A 506 -17.38 -39.31 0.23
N THR A 507 -16.67 -39.67 -0.84
CA THR A 507 -17.20 -39.76 -2.21
C THR A 507 -18.05 -41.03 -2.39
N PRO A 508 -19.26 -40.97 -3.00
CA PRO A 508 -20.07 -42.16 -3.23
C PRO A 508 -19.68 -42.87 -4.54
N GLY A 509 -19.12 -44.07 -4.41
CA GLY A 509 -18.98 -45.04 -5.48
C GLY A 509 -19.21 -46.44 -4.92
N SER A 510 -20.13 -47.19 -5.54
CA SER A 510 -20.46 -48.60 -5.32
C SER A 510 -21.11 -49.00 -3.99
N VAL A 511 -22.45 -49.00 -3.95
CA VAL A 511 -23.21 -50.02 -3.19
C VAL A 511 -24.47 -50.40 -4.00
N THR A 512 -24.26 -51.18 -5.06
CA THR A 512 -25.28 -52.10 -5.59
C THR A 512 -24.72 -53.50 -5.44
N GLU A 513 -24.73 -54.00 -4.21
CA GLU A 513 -24.68 -55.43 -3.87
C GLU A 513 -24.60 -55.55 -2.34
N LYS A 514 -25.74 -55.91 -1.73
CA LYS A 514 -25.94 -56.55 -0.42
C LYS A 514 -27.20 -56.02 0.26
N LEU A 515 -28.34 -56.36 -0.33
CA LEU A 515 -29.59 -56.54 0.38
C LEU A 515 -30.09 -57.95 0.09
N GLN A 516 -29.62 -58.92 0.88
CA GLN A 516 -30.33 -60.18 1.09
C GLN A 516 -30.22 -60.52 2.57
N ARG A 517 -31.39 -60.50 3.22
CA ARG A 517 -31.79 -61.04 4.52
C ARG A 517 -32.49 -59.96 5.34
N LEU A 518 -33.80 -59.96 5.27
CA LEU A 518 -34.68 -60.19 6.43
C LEU A 518 -36.14 -60.15 5.94
N ASP A 519 -36.83 -61.27 6.13
CA ASP A 519 -38.26 -61.46 5.89
C ASP A 519 -39.10 -60.53 6.77
N ILE A 520 -39.98 -59.72 6.17
CA ILE A 520 -41.14 -59.11 6.83
C ILE A 520 -42.33 -59.14 5.86
N PRO A 521 -43.52 -59.64 6.24
CA PRO A 521 -44.67 -59.81 5.35
C PRO A 521 -45.34 -58.51 4.89
N ASP A 522 -45.84 -58.52 3.65
CA ASP A 522 -46.74 -57.52 3.05
C ASP A 522 -48.13 -57.56 3.72
N ASP A 523 -48.46 -56.57 4.55
CA ASP A 523 -49.74 -55.84 4.43
C ASP A 523 -49.63 -54.42 5.01
N GLN A 524 -50.43 -53.50 4.45
CA GLN A 524 -50.55 -52.06 4.78
C GLN A 524 -49.57 -51.11 4.06
N ALA A 525 -49.61 -51.12 2.72
CA ALA A 525 -49.11 -50.03 1.90
C ALA A 525 -50.23 -49.01 1.58
N ASP A 526 -50.02 -47.75 1.96
CA ASP A 526 -50.82 -46.57 1.58
C ASP A 526 -50.43 -46.09 0.14
N PRO A 527 -51.38 -45.98 -0.81
CA PRO A 527 -51.10 -45.85 -2.25
C PRO A 527 -50.76 -44.43 -2.78
N ALA A 528 -50.00 -43.61 -2.04
CA ALA A 528 -49.72 -42.23 -2.44
C ALA A 528 -48.30 -41.95 -3.01
N PHE A 529 -47.46 -42.97 -3.24
CA PHE A 529 -46.05 -42.78 -3.65
C PHE A 529 -45.67 -43.33 -5.04
N GLN A 530 -46.65 -43.57 -5.92
CA GLN A 530 -46.39 -43.87 -7.33
C GLN A 530 -47.01 -42.81 -8.25
N ARG A 531 -46.24 -41.76 -8.55
CA ARG A 531 -46.22 -41.02 -9.83
C ARG A 531 -45.26 -39.84 -9.70
N ARG A 532 -44.06 -39.98 -10.26
CA ARG A 532 -43.24 -38.96 -10.97
C ARG A 532 -41.77 -39.37 -10.99
N LYS A 533 -41.41 -40.30 -11.88
CA LYS A 533 -40.11 -40.33 -12.56
C LYS A 533 -40.31 -40.99 -13.94
N GLY A 534 -39.95 -40.27 -15.00
CA GLY A 534 -40.04 -40.71 -16.40
C GLY A 534 -39.81 -39.54 -17.35
N ALA A 535 -38.55 -39.37 -17.74
CA ALA A 535 -37.92 -38.29 -18.54
C ALA A 535 -38.33 -38.29 -20.04
N PRO A 536 -37.61 -37.66 -21.01
CA PRO A 536 -36.81 -36.41 -21.07
C PRO A 536 -37.19 -35.50 -22.28
N SER A 537 -36.45 -34.38 -22.41
CA SER A 537 -36.42 -33.33 -23.44
C SER A 537 -36.39 -33.75 -24.92
N ALA A 538 -37.06 -32.95 -25.77
CA ALA A 538 -36.68 -32.73 -27.17
C ALA A 538 -37.09 -31.34 -27.71
N ASN A 539 -36.07 -30.60 -28.15
CA ASN A 539 -35.96 -29.69 -29.30
C ASN A 539 -36.85 -28.44 -29.53
N VAL A 540 -36.14 -27.29 -29.52
CA VAL A 540 -35.99 -26.28 -30.60
C VAL A 540 -37.26 -25.82 -31.34
N LYS A 541 -37.62 -24.54 -31.21
CA LYS A 541 -37.60 -23.56 -32.32
C LYS A 541 -37.96 -22.13 -31.87
N SER A 542 -37.10 -21.23 -32.29
CA SER A 542 -37.23 -19.78 -32.44
C SER A 542 -38.58 -19.29 -32.97
N TRP A 543 -39.10 -18.17 -32.45
CA TRP A 543 -39.85 -17.19 -33.23
C TRP A 543 -39.57 -15.77 -32.72
N ASN A 544 -39.03 -14.96 -33.63
CA ASN A 544 -38.90 -13.51 -33.56
C ASN A 544 -40.14 -12.85 -34.17
N ALA A 545 -40.32 -11.59 -33.79
CA ALA A 545 -40.90 -10.48 -34.56
C ALA A 545 -42.41 -10.19 -34.47
N THR A 546 -42.66 -8.91 -34.09
CA THR A 546 -43.71 -7.98 -34.57
C THR A 546 -45.18 -8.30 -34.20
N ASP A 547 -46.09 -7.37 -33.94
CA ASP A 547 -46.15 -5.92 -34.15
C ASP A 547 -47.25 -5.32 -33.22
N LYS A 548 -47.07 -4.05 -32.84
CA LYS A 548 -48.08 -2.96 -32.74
C LYS A 548 -49.36 -3.02 -31.86
N LYS A 549 -49.52 -1.89 -31.14
CA LYS A 549 -50.74 -1.04 -30.93
C LYS A 549 -51.80 -1.65 -29.99
N GLN A 550 -52.51 -0.91 -29.12
CA GLN A 550 -52.85 0.51 -29.00
C GLN A 550 -53.50 0.69 -27.60
N GLY A 551 -53.40 1.87 -26.99
CA GLY A 551 -54.11 2.23 -25.78
C GLY A 551 -53.35 3.23 -24.93
#